data_AF-A0A855Y8T5-F1
#
_entry.id   AF-A0A855Y8T5-F1
#
_cell.length_a   1.000
_cell.length_b   1.000
_cell.length_c   1.000
_cell.angle_alpha   90.00
_cell.angle_beta   90.00
_cell.angle_gamma   90.00
#
_symmetry.space_group_name_H-M   'P 1'
#
loop_
_entity.id
_entity.type
_entity.pdbx_description
1 polymer ?
#
loop_
_entity_poly.entity_id
_entity_poly.type
_entity_poly.pdbx_seq_one_letter_code
_entity_poly.pdbx_strand_id
1 'polypeptide(L)'
;MTDLSAYHYFDKRVGPFRNLSSLSEQDAEAVAQHIRQEGLNFASQRSADYIMIRRELERKAYEQFITKGGKPTNRYPHYMTLGACAWLKSWYTEPDWVTISWENLPDD
;
A
#
# COMPACT_ATOMS: atom_id res chain seq x y z
N MET A 1 -0.68 -12.43 25.29
CA MET A 1 -0.51 -11.31 24.35
C MET A 1 -1.46 -11.57 23.20
N THR A 2 -2.24 -10.58 22.77
CA THR A 2 -3.07 -10.70 21.56
C THR A 2 -2.18 -11.05 20.37
N ASP A 3 -2.53 -12.09 19.60
CA ASP A 3 -1.93 -12.38 18.30
C ASP A 3 -2.08 -11.15 17.41
N LEU A 4 -1.04 -10.33 17.36
CA LEU A 4 -0.96 -9.17 16.50
C LEU A 4 -0.49 -9.65 15.14
N SER A 5 -1.12 -9.19 14.07
CA SER A 5 -0.68 -9.53 12.71
C SER A 5 -0.77 -8.30 11.83
N ALA A 6 0.17 -8.14 10.91
CA ALA A 6 0.10 -7.15 9.86
C ALA A 6 -0.74 -7.69 8.70
N TYR A 7 -1.62 -6.86 8.14
CA TYR A 7 -2.53 -7.23 7.04
C TYR A 7 -2.31 -6.32 5.83
N HIS A 8 -2.10 -6.92 4.66
CA HIS A 8 -2.12 -6.23 3.37
C HIS A 8 -3.37 -6.64 2.60
N TYR A 9 -4.27 -5.69 2.34
CA TYR A 9 -5.47 -5.92 1.53
C TYR A 9 -5.21 -5.57 0.06
N PHE A 10 -5.76 -6.36 -0.86
CA PHE A 10 -5.62 -6.16 -2.29
C PHE A 10 -6.82 -6.72 -3.07
N ASP A 11 -6.93 -6.34 -4.34
CA ASP A 11 -7.88 -6.95 -5.27
C ASP A 11 -7.27 -8.23 -5.86
N LYS A 12 -7.90 -9.37 -5.61
CA LYS A 12 -7.44 -10.71 -6.02
C LYS A 12 -7.14 -10.79 -7.51
N ARG A 13 -7.88 -10.06 -8.34
CA ARG A 13 -7.70 -10.03 -9.81
C ARG A 13 -6.34 -9.48 -10.23
N VAL A 14 -5.70 -8.66 -9.38
CA VAL A 14 -4.44 -7.96 -9.66
C VAL A 14 -3.26 -8.56 -8.85
N GLY A 15 -3.56 -9.10 -7.67
CA GLY A 15 -2.59 -9.70 -6.76
C GLY A 15 -1.96 -8.70 -5.78
N PRO A 16 -1.22 -9.21 -4.77
CA PRO A 16 -0.71 -8.39 -3.68
C PRO A 16 0.48 -7.51 -4.10
N PHE A 17 0.77 -6.50 -3.28
CA PHE A 17 1.98 -5.67 -3.32
C PHE A 17 2.25 -4.92 -4.64
N ARG A 18 1.21 -4.63 -5.42
CA ARG A 18 1.30 -3.72 -6.59
C ARG A 18 1.29 -2.26 -6.13
N ASN A 19 2.48 -1.68 -5.95
CA ASN A 19 2.65 -0.30 -5.50
C ASN A 19 2.84 0.65 -6.71
N LEU A 20 2.02 1.71 -6.85
CA LEU A 20 2.18 2.69 -7.93
C LEU A 20 3.53 3.42 -7.88
N SER A 21 4.12 3.55 -6.70
CA SER A 21 5.43 4.18 -6.51
C SER A 21 6.60 3.28 -6.88
N SER A 22 6.36 2.00 -7.19
CA SER A 22 7.37 1.15 -7.83
C SER A 22 7.49 1.38 -9.33
N LEU A 23 6.53 2.10 -9.92
CA LEU A 23 6.47 2.39 -11.36
C LEU A 23 7.15 3.73 -11.68
N SER A 24 7.50 3.90 -12.96
CA SER A 24 7.88 5.22 -13.48
C SER A 24 6.71 6.20 -13.33
N GLU A 25 6.97 7.50 -13.37
CA GLU A 25 5.89 8.51 -13.28
C GLU A 25 4.84 8.35 -14.38
N GLN A 26 5.29 8.10 -15.60
CA GLN A 26 4.42 7.88 -16.75
C GLN A 26 3.56 6.62 -16.59
N ASP A 27 4.16 5.50 -16.16
CA ASP A 27 3.43 4.25 -15.96
C ASP A 27 2.46 4.34 -14.78
N ALA A 28 2.87 4.99 -13.69
CA ALA A 28 2.01 5.22 -12.53
C ALA A 28 0.78 6.04 -12.89
N GLU A 29 0.96 7.11 -13.69
CA GLU A 29 -0.15 7.94 -14.15
C GLU A 29 -1.06 7.19 -15.11
N ALA A 30 -0.51 6.41 -16.04
CA ALA A 30 -1.28 5.57 -16.94
C ALA A 30 -2.14 4.55 -16.17
N VAL A 31 -1.57 3.87 -15.17
CA VAL A 31 -2.32 2.95 -14.31
C VAL A 31 -3.39 3.69 -13.48
N ALA A 32 -3.06 4.85 -12.92
CA ALA A 32 -4.03 5.64 -12.15
C ALA A 32 -5.19 6.16 -13.03
N GLN A 33 -4.91 6.53 -14.27
CA GLN A 33 -5.93 6.90 -15.26
C GLN A 33 -6.83 5.70 -15.58
N HIS A 34 -6.25 4.53 -15.82
CA HIS A 34 -7.01 3.32 -16.08
C HIS A 34 -7.95 2.96 -14.92
N ILE A 35 -7.45 2.97 -13.67
CA ILE A 35 -8.25 2.72 -12.48
C ILE A 35 -9.41 3.72 -12.34
N ARG A 36 -9.18 5.00 -12.63
CA ARG A 36 -10.23 6.04 -12.64
C ARG A 36 -11.30 5.75 -13.69
N GLN A 37 -10.89 5.34 -14.89
CA GLN A 37 -11.81 5.01 -15.99
C GLN A 37 -12.65 3.77 -15.71
N GLU A 38 -12.07 2.74 -15.08
CA GLU A 38 -12.81 1.54 -14.70
C GLU A 38 -13.93 1.84 -13.69
N GLY A 39 -13.68 2.75 -12.74
CA GLY A 39 -14.72 3.21 -11.82
C GLY A 39 -15.20 2.16 -10.80
N LEU A 40 -14.50 1.03 -10.67
CA LEU A 40 -15.02 -0.16 -9.98
C LEU A 40 -14.82 -0.17 -8.46
N ASN A 41 -13.90 0.65 -7.93
CA ASN A 41 -13.43 0.49 -6.55
C ASN A 41 -13.05 1.83 -5.91
N PHE A 42 -12.72 1.84 -4.61
CA PHE A 42 -12.41 3.09 -3.92
C PHE A 42 -11.21 3.85 -4.54
N ALA A 43 -10.26 3.14 -5.16
CA ALA A 43 -9.10 3.76 -5.79
C ALA A 43 -9.46 4.58 -7.05
N SER A 44 -10.60 4.33 -7.70
CA SER A 44 -11.05 5.11 -8.86
C SER A 44 -11.51 6.53 -8.50
N GLN A 45 -11.73 6.81 -7.22
CA GLN A 45 -12.18 8.11 -6.72
C GLN A 45 -11.01 9.06 -6.38
N ARG A 46 -9.77 8.64 -6.62
CA ARG A 46 -8.57 9.42 -6.30
C ARG A 46 -8.41 10.59 -7.28
N SER A 47 -7.98 11.71 -6.73
CA SER A 47 -7.72 12.94 -7.48
C SER A 47 -6.53 12.82 -8.44
N ALA A 48 -6.40 13.76 -9.38
CA ALA A 48 -5.32 13.74 -10.36
C ALA A 48 -3.93 14.00 -9.78
N ASP A 49 -3.85 14.68 -8.65
CA ASP A 49 -2.60 14.91 -7.92
C ASP A 49 -2.23 13.76 -6.98
N TYR A 50 -3.00 12.65 -6.96
CA TYR A 50 -2.81 11.54 -6.03
C TYR A 50 -1.41 10.92 -6.08
N ILE A 51 -0.83 10.72 -7.29
CA ILE A 51 0.52 10.13 -7.42
C ILE A 51 1.58 11.04 -6.83
N MET A 52 1.47 12.35 -7.07
CA MET A 52 2.38 13.35 -6.51
C MET A 52 2.29 13.39 -4.99
N ILE A 53 1.08 13.49 -4.44
CA ILE A 53 0.85 13.51 -2.99
C ILE A 53 1.36 12.23 -2.34
N ARG A 54 1.08 11.06 -2.94
CA ARG A 54 1.54 9.76 -2.46
C ARG A 54 3.06 9.72 -2.32
N ARG A 55 3.78 10.07 -3.39
CA ARG A 55 5.25 10.03 -3.39
C ARG A 55 5.86 10.98 -2.37
N GLU A 56 5.27 12.17 -2.20
CA GLU A 56 5.74 13.13 -1.19
C GLU A 56 5.52 12.61 0.24
N LEU A 57 4.38 11.96 0.52
CA LEU A 57 4.11 11.35 1.83
C LEU A 57 5.02 10.14 2.09
N GLU A 58 5.22 9.28 1.09
CA GLU A 58 6.13 8.15 1.18
C GLU A 58 7.58 8.60 1.42
N ARG A 59 8.04 9.65 0.75
CA ARG A 59 9.36 10.26 0.97
C ARG A 59 9.53 10.74 2.41
N LYS A 60 8.54 11.46 2.95
CA LYS A 60 8.55 11.90 4.36
C LYS A 60 8.59 10.72 5.33
N ALA A 61 7.81 9.68 5.07
CA ALA A 61 7.81 8.47 5.90
C ALA A 61 9.17 7.76 5.86
N TYR A 62 9.77 7.63 4.67
CA TYR A 62 11.09 7.06 4.47
C TYR A 62 12.18 7.82 5.25
N GLU A 63 12.20 9.15 5.15
CA GLU A 63 13.15 10.01 5.86
C GLU A 63 13.00 9.91 7.38
N GLN A 64 11.76 9.88 7.88
CA GLN A 64 11.49 9.70 9.30
C GLN A 64 11.91 8.31 9.78
N PHE A 65 11.70 7.27 8.96
CA PHE A 65 12.10 5.91 9.29
C PHE A 65 13.63 5.79 9.41
N ILE A 66 14.38 6.37 8.48
CA ILE A 66 15.85 6.45 8.54
C ILE A 66 16.32 7.23 9.76
N THR A 67 15.69 8.37 10.06
CA THR A 67 16.06 9.21 11.22
C THR A 67 15.93 8.44 12.54
N LYS A 68 15.03 7.45 12.61
CA LYS A 68 14.85 6.55 13.76
C LYS A 68 15.78 5.33 13.76
N GLY A 69 16.73 5.26 12.82
CA GLY A 69 17.68 4.16 12.68
C GLY A 69 17.24 3.04 11.73
N GLY A 70 16.07 3.18 11.09
CA GLY A 70 15.58 2.21 10.11
C GLY A 70 16.48 2.13 8.87
N LYS A 71 16.62 0.93 8.30
CA LYS A 71 17.45 0.66 7.12
C LYS A 71 16.59 0.10 5.97
N PRO A 72 15.71 0.92 5.38
CA PRO A 72 14.80 0.46 4.34
C PRO A 72 15.58 0.04 3.08
N THR A 73 15.21 -1.10 2.51
CA THR A 73 15.80 -1.60 1.25
C THR A 73 15.11 -1.02 0.01
N ASN A 74 13.91 -0.47 0.17
CA ASN A 74 13.11 0.17 -0.87
C ASN A 74 12.80 1.63 -0.52
N ARG A 75 12.58 2.47 -1.54
CA ARG A 75 12.23 3.90 -1.38
C ARG A 75 10.76 4.15 -1.07
N TYR A 76 9.93 3.12 -1.17
CA TYR A 76 8.50 3.17 -0.91
C TYR A 76 8.11 2.02 0.05
N PRO A 77 7.06 2.21 0.87
CA PRO A 77 6.64 1.20 1.82
C PRO A 77 5.78 0.09 1.16
N HIS A 78 5.74 -1.07 1.82
CA HIS A 78 4.61 -1.98 1.68
C HIS A 78 3.54 -1.58 2.71
N TYR A 79 2.35 -1.23 2.23
CA TYR A 79 1.26 -0.78 3.08
C TYR A 79 0.57 -1.96 3.77
N MET A 80 0.52 -1.90 5.10
CA MET A 80 -0.16 -2.89 5.94
C MET A 80 -0.87 -2.20 7.10
N THR A 81 -1.96 -2.79 7.59
CA THR A 81 -2.56 -2.43 8.87
C THR A 81 -2.09 -3.37 9.97
N LEU A 82 -1.99 -2.85 11.19
CA LEU A 82 -1.82 -3.67 12.38
C LEU A 82 -3.20 -4.16 12.83
N GLY A 83 -3.46 -5.44 12.66
CA GLY A 83 -4.78 -6.04 12.85
C GLY A 83 -5.68 -5.95 11.61
N ALA A 84 -6.77 -6.72 11.65
CA ALA A 84 -7.72 -6.79 10.56
C ALA A 84 -8.55 -5.49 10.44
N CYS A 85 -8.83 -5.06 9.21
CA CYS A 85 -9.61 -3.87 8.90
C CYS A 85 -10.70 -4.17 7.86
N ALA A 86 -11.94 -4.34 8.32
CA ALA A 86 -13.08 -4.62 7.44
C ALA A 86 -13.35 -3.48 6.43
N TRP A 87 -13.08 -2.23 6.82
CA TRP A 87 -13.27 -1.07 5.96
C TRP A 87 -12.30 -1.04 4.79
N LEU A 88 -11.00 -1.32 5.00
CA LEU A 88 -10.07 -1.45 3.87
C LEU A 88 -10.40 -2.64 2.99
N LYS A 89 -10.84 -3.76 3.59
CA LYS A 89 -11.30 -4.93 2.82
C LYS A 89 -12.45 -4.56 1.88
N SER A 90 -13.36 -3.68 2.27
CA SER A 90 -14.49 -3.27 1.43
C SER A 90 -14.12 -2.34 0.27
N TRP A 91 -12.85 -1.96 0.13
CA TRP A 91 -12.39 -1.10 -0.96
C TRP A 91 -12.24 -1.83 -2.30
N TYR A 92 -12.18 -3.16 -2.29
CA TYR A 92 -11.86 -3.99 -3.46
C TYR A 92 -13.07 -4.78 -3.93
N THR A 93 -13.15 -5.04 -5.23
CA THR A 93 -14.27 -5.80 -5.82
C THR A 93 -14.17 -7.28 -5.46
N GLU A 94 -12.98 -7.87 -5.58
CA GLU A 94 -12.67 -9.23 -5.12
C GLU A 94 -11.57 -9.14 -4.05
N PRO A 95 -11.92 -8.85 -2.78
CA PRO A 95 -10.92 -8.63 -1.75
C PRO A 95 -10.22 -9.91 -1.34
N ASP A 96 -8.90 -9.83 -1.21
CA ASP A 96 -8.05 -10.85 -0.59
C ASP A 96 -7.00 -10.15 0.30
N TRP A 97 -6.28 -10.92 1.12
CA TRP A 97 -5.28 -10.34 2.02
C TRP A 97 -4.09 -11.28 2.28
N VAL A 98 -2.93 -10.66 2.49
CA VAL A 98 -1.74 -11.32 3.04
C VAL A 98 -1.63 -10.96 4.51
N THR A 99 -1.32 -11.93 5.36
CA THR A 99 -1.02 -11.72 6.77
C THR A 99 0.43 -12.04 7.09
N ILE A 100 1.01 -11.25 7.99
CA ILE A 100 2.30 -11.57 8.63
C ILE A 100 2.05 -11.53 10.13
N SER A 101 2.22 -12.68 10.78
CA SER A 101 2.16 -12.73 12.25
C SER A 101 3.29 -11.88 12.83
N TRP A 102 2.99 -11.16 13.90
CA TRP A 102 4.00 -10.35 14.60
C TRP A 102 5.18 -11.20 15.09
N GLU A 103 4.92 -12.45 15.46
CA GLU A 103 5.96 -13.41 15.88
C GLU A 103 6.92 -13.81 14.75
N ASN A 104 6.55 -13.56 13.49
CA ASN A 104 7.38 -13.87 12.33
C ASN A 104 8.20 -12.66 11.86
N LEU A 105 8.07 -11.51 12.52
CA LEU A 105 8.91 -10.36 12.22
C LEU A 105 10.31 -10.59 12.80
N PRO A 106 11.39 -10.21 12.09
CA PRO A 106 12.74 -10.28 12.63
C PRO A 106 12.86 -9.43 13.90
N ASP A 107 13.68 -9.87 14.85
CA ASP A 107 13.95 -9.16 16.11
C ASP A 107 14.86 -7.92 15.90
N ASP A 108 15.40 -7.73 14.69
CA ASP A 108 16.47 -6.81 14.31
C ASP A 108 16.08 -5.65 13.37
#